data_AF-A0A7S4I1P8-F1
#
_entry.id   AF-A0A7S4I1P8-F1
#
_cell.length_a   1.000
_cell.length_b   1.000
_cell.length_c   1.000
_cell.angle_alpha   90.00
_cell.angle_beta   90.00
_cell.angle_gamma   90.00
#
_symmetry.space_group_name_H-M   'P 1'
#
loop_
_entity.id
_entity.type
_entity.pdbx_description
1 polymer ?
#
loop_
_entity_poly.entity_id
_entity_poly.type
_entity_poly.pdbx_seq_one_letter_code
_entity_poly.pdbx_strand_id
1 'polypeptide(L)'
;NNPVEYAVHRRTSFASQLATIGTLTPISIHLTCCYQSIHKYLRHIMRSAGRTVLISTFVSLPVTRSFSTLIRSERAQARLVPQRSLAKRSHASSIWGEIVVFGALFASPGGSEITDTKKFDAKQLDFAMGYLNKHHSDLLADFATVFTEIGEEKAKKNAFSGGSFRIEGAKIVGLDATGIDLDVIVKARSDREAKIKRTGMKLDVDPIKAMSRVHKTLPMIPREYLGTNPVDDFVRRMNRLCLIVNRPAVTGKLIQLAIQIGGDGVGKVHDNLYLNQVPHNRFVRQYFYDMASDAALDAVIQCSEGKISNRMKMTVMFPEMNPSMDSYRIGTLLELTRDVGIKLAEQNLRVRICVQSSMGVGIFTGVPKQLSGVATLLQRMDWQSGEGEENEGMIGNYINFGAIGKEHVANVGQDKKGKRVEQDDVFILICPQSMVGVESSIMGPLSEMVDAAGDRPVILINPDLSDKQSSQGQQGVRGRQDRMDFADSFKPIFHFSNTYVSGTSYFPILGSLCKMNPSALWVAHQRRDLVQGGEVYVPVLSTEEPPTGDLIMSSFEK
;
A
#
# COMPACT_ATOMS: atom_id res chain seq x y z
N ASN A 1 -58.03 19.27 5.40
CA ASN A 1 -58.80 18.87 4.20
C ASN A 1 -58.23 17.58 3.65
N ASN A 2 -59.10 16.65 3.28
CA ASN A 2 -58.77 15.22 3.21
C ASN A 2 -57.84 14.81 2.05
N PRO A 3 -57.12 13.68 2.22
CA PRO A 3 -56.40 13.00 1.16
C PRO A 3 -57.35 12.12 0.32
N VAL A 4 -56.80 11.46 -0.71
CA VAL A 4 -57.47 10.38 -1.45
C VAL A 4 -56.63 9.11 -1.39
N GLU A 5 -57.25 8.02 -0.94
CA GLU A 5 -56.69 6.66 -0.86
C GLU A 5 -56.89 5.85 -2.15
N TYR A 6 -56.58 4.55 -2.03
CA TYR A 6 -56.85 3.36 -2.86
C TYR A 6 -55.62 2.88 -3.67
N ALA A 7 -54.92 1.80 -3.30
CA ALA A 7 -55.32 0.36 -3.17
C ALA A 7 -55.49 -0.31 -4.56
N VAL A 8 -55.28 -1.62 -4.80
CA VAL A 8 -54.68 -2.77 -4.07
C VAL A 8 -54.38 -3.88 -5.12
N HIS A 9 -53.44 -4.79 -4.84
CA HIS A 9 -53.19 -6.12 -5.49
C HIS A 9 -53.65 -6.45 -6.94
N ARG A 10 -52.74 -7.07 -7.73
CA ARG A 10 -52.70 -8.56 -7.92
C ARG A 10 -51.50 -9.05 -8.75
N ARG A 11 -51.09 -10.30 -8.49
CA ARG A 11 -50.22 -11.13 -9.36
C ARG A 11 -51.09 -11.84 -10.40
N THR A 12 -50.58 -12.04 -11.63
CA THR A 12 -50.57 -13.34 -12.34
C THR A 12 -49.74 -13.29 -13.63
N SER A 13 -48.73 -14.16 -13.68
CA SER A 13 -48.32 -15.01 -14.82
C SER A 13 -48.87 -14.74 -16.23
N PHE A 14 -47.98 -14.68 -17.21
CA PHE A 14 -48.21 -15.29 -18.52
C PHE A 14 -46.93 -15.92 -19.06
N ALA A 15 -47.00 -17.23 -19.34
CA ALA A 15 -46.06 -17.96 -20.17
C ALA A 15 -46.81 -18.45 -21.41
N SER A 16 -46.06 -18.87 -22.43
CA SER A 16 -46.52 -19.43 -23.72
C SER A 16 -46.91 -18.41 -24.82
N GLN A 17 -46.79 -18.91 -26.06
CA GLN A 17 -46.92 -18.22 -27.36
C GLN A 17 -45.70 -17.34 -27.75
N LEU A 18 -45.05 -17.52 -28.90
CA LEU A 18 -45.28 -18.47 -30.01
C LEU A 18 -43.92 -18.77 -30.70
N ALA A 19 -43.75 -20.01 -31.17
CA ALA A 19 -42.68 -20.37 -32.09
C ALA A 19 -43.15 -20.24 -33.54
N THR A 20 -42.20 -19.98 -34.46
CA THR A 20 -42.07 -20.49 -35.86
C THR A 20 -41.56 -19.39 -36.81
N ILE A 21 -40.81 -19.82 -37.85
CA ILE A 21 -40.14 -19.03 -38.91
C ILE A 21 -38.85 -18.32 -38.42
N GLY A 22 -37.65 -18.57 -38.95
CA GLY A 22 -37.24 -19.59 -39.92
C GLY A 22 -36.39 -19.07 -41.08
N THR A 23 -35.23 -18.46 -40.83
CA THR A 23 -34.17 -18.22 -41.83
C THR A 23 -32.78 -18.20 -41.18
N LEU A 24 -31.77 -18.73 -41.88
CA LEU A 24 -30.38 -18.84 -41.43
C LEU A 24 -29.51 -17.71 -42.04
N THR A 25 -28.98 -16.83 -41.20
CA THR A 25 -27.74 -16.07 -41.47
C THR A 25 -27.01 -15.78 -40.15
N PRO A 26 -25.68 -15.94 -40.07
CA PRO A 26 -24.97 -15.84 -38.79
C PRO A 26 -24.71 -14.39 -38.38
N ILE A 27 -25.27 -13.98 -37.24
CA ILE A 27 -24.84 -12.77 -36.53
C ILE A 27 -23.71 -13.16 -35.57
N SER A 28 -22.52 -12.61 -35.80
CA SER A 28 -21.37 -12.83 -34.91
C SER A 28 -21.51 -11.98 -33.65
N ILE A 29 -21.91 -12.61 -32.54
CA ILE A 29 -21.95 -11.97 -31.21
C ILE A 29 -20.71 -12.43 -30.44
N HIS A 30 -19.77 -11.52 -30.22
CA HIS A 30 -18.58 -11.75 -29.39
C HIS A 30 -18.98 -11.80 -27.90
N LEU A 31 -19.26 -13.00 -27.39
CA LEU A 31 -19.44 -13.29 -25.97
C LEU A 31 -18.14 -13.81 -25.35
N THR A 32 -17.22 -12.90 -25.00
CA THR A 32 -16.09 -13.22 -24.12
C THR A 32 -16.54 -13.27 -22.67
N CYS A 33 -16.96 -14.45 -22.19
CA CYS A 33 -17.16 -14.68 -20.75
C CYS A 33 -16.98 -16.14 -20.31
N CYS A 34 -16.34 -16.31 -19.15
CA CYS A 34 -16.37 -17.49 -18.26
C CYS A 34 -15.74 -18.84 -18.69
N TYR A 35 -14.39 -18.87 -18.69
CA TYR A 35 -13.60 -20.12 -18.52
C TYR A 35 -13.98 -20.91 -17.25
N GLN A 36 -14.49 -20.23 -16.21
CA GLN A 36 -14.92 -20.86 -14.95
C GLN A 36 -16.20 -21.73 -15.07
N SER A 37 -17.10 -21.45 -16.01
CA SER A 37 -18.36 -22.20 -16.14
C SER A 37 -18.14 -23.63 -16.65
N ILE A 38 -17.19 -23.81 -17.58
CA ILE A 38 -16.78 -25.13 -18.10
C ILE A 38 -16.21 -26.01 -16.97
N HIS A 39 -15.45 -25.40 -16.05
CA HIS A 39 -14.85 -26.10 -14.92
C HIS A 39 -15.87 -26.55 -13.85
N LYS A 40 -16.99 -25.81 -13.70
CA LYS A 40 -18.14 -26.22 -12.86
C LYS A 40 -18.94 -27.34 -13.53
N TYR A 41 -19.17 -27.27 -14.84
CA TYR A 41 -19.94 -28.30 -15.58
C TYR A 41 -19.21 -29.66 -15.62
N LEU A 42 -17.90 -29.66 -15.90
CA LEU A 42 -17.07 -30.87 -15.89
C LEU A 42 -16.96 -31.51 -14.49
N ARG A 43 -16.92 -30.70 -13.41
CA ARG A 43 -16.92 -31.23 -12.03
C ARG A 43 -18.23 -31.95 -11.66
N HIS A 44 -19.35 -31.56 -12.27
CA HIS A 44 -20.64 -32.19 -12.04
C HIS A 44 -20.74 -33.55 -12.77
N ILE A 45 -20.29 -33.61 -14.04
CA ILE A 45 -20.25 -34.85 -14.83
C ILE A 45 -19.26 -35.86 -14.22
N MET A 46 -18.09 -35.43 -13.74
CA MET A 46 -17.11 -36.32 -13.11
C MET A 46 -17.53 -36.87 -11.73
N ARG A 47 -18.63 -36.36 -11.13
CA ARG A 47 -19.21 -36.94 -9.90
C ARG A 47 -20.32 -37.98 -10.17
N SER A 48 -20.90 -38.03 -11.37
CA SER A 48 -21.95 -39.02 -11.69
C SER A 48 -21.42 -40.28 -12.39
N ALA A 49 -20.23 -40.23 -12.99
CA ALA A 49 -19.59 -41.37 -13.66
C ALA A 49 -18.29 -41.79 -12.94
N GLY A 50 -18.39 -42.75 -12.03
CA GLY A 50 -17.25 -43.26 -11.23
C GLY A 50 -16.23 -44.06 -12.04
N ARG A 51 -15.41 -43.39 -12.87
CA ARG A 51 -14.23 -43.96 -13.55
C ARG A 51 -13.08 -42.96 -13.64
N THR A 52 -11.89 -43.41 -13.28
CA THR A 52 -10.64 -42.64 -13.37
C THR A 52 -10.11 -42.60 -14.80
N VAL A 53 -9.82 -41.41 -15.32
CA VAL A 53 -9.11 -41.23 -16.61
C VAL A 53 -8.01 -40.18 -16.43
N LEU A 54 -6.77 -40.54 -16.77
CA LEU A 54 -5.65 -39.61 -16.85
C LEU A 54 -5.79 -38.74 -18.10
N ILE A 55 -5.71 -37.41 -17.94
CA ILE A 55 -5.59 -36.44 -19.04
C ILE A 55 -4.26 -35.71 -18.88
N SER A 56 -3.37 -35.87 -19.85
CA SER A 56 -2.17 -35.04 -19.99
C SER A 56 -2.45 -33.89 -20.97
N THR A 57 -2.41 -32.66 -20.49
CA THR A 57 -2.70 -31.48 -21.31
C THR A 57 -1.41 -30.80 -21.75
N PHE A 58 -1.03 -30.95 -23.02
CA PHE A 58 -0.06 -30.07 -23.67
C PHE A 58 -0.75 -28.73 -23.99
N VAL A 59 -0.17 -27.61 -23.56
CA VAL A 59 -0.67 -26.27 -23.88
C VAL A 59 0.16 -25.68 -25.02
N SER A 60 -0.48 -25.44 -26.16
CA SER A 60 0.07 -24.62 -27.26
C SER A 60 -0.67 -23.29 -27.32
N LEU A 61 0.06 -22.19 -27.08
CA LEU A 61 -0.48 -20.83 -27.16
C LEU A 61 -0.44 -20.30 -28.61
N PRO A 62 -1.57 -19.87 -29.19
CA PRO A 62 -1.56 -19.09 -30.42
C PRO A 62 -1.29 -17.61 -30.11
N VAL A 63 -0.18 -17.07 -30.60
CA VAL A 63 0.13 -15.63 -30.52
C VAL A 63 -0.46 -14.91 -31.73
N THR A 64 -1.52 -14.12 -31.52
CA THR A 64 -2.02 -13.18 -32.53
C THR A 64 -1.51 -11.76 -32.26
N ARG A 65 -0.55 -11.29 -33.07
CA ARG A 65 -0.21 -9.87 -33.22
C ARG A 65 -0.81 -9.36 -34.53
N SER A 66 -1.47 -8.20 -34.48
CA SER A 66 -1.77 -7.40 -35.67
C SER A 66 -1.03 -6.05 -35.60
N PHE A 67 -0.51 -5.65 -36.76
CA PHE A 67 0.23 -4.40 -37.05
C PHE A 67 -0.75 -3.18 -37.13
N SER A 68 -0.37 -1.91 -37.32
CA SER A 68 0.55 -1.33 -38.33
C SER A 68 0.73 0.20 -38.13
N THR A 69 1.75 0.93 -38.63
CA THR A 69 3.11 0.70 -39.21
C THR A 69 3.73 2.08 -39.49
N LEU A 70 5.06 2.28 -39.29
CA LEU A 70 6.00 3.06 -40.16
C LEU A 70 7.39 2.99 -39.46
N ILE A 71 8.57 2.71 -40.05
CA ILE A 71 9.20 3.04 -41.35
C ILE A 71 10.17 1.91 -41.81
N ARG A 72 10.51 1.89 -43.12
CA ARG A 72 11.64 1.21 -43.83
C ARG A 72 12.93 0.96 -43.00
N SER A 73 13.80 -0.03 -43.25
CA SER A 73 13.95 -1.11 -44.27
C SER A 73 15.08 -2.09 -43.81
N GLU A 74 15.62 -3.11 -44.51
CA GLU A 74 15.47 -3.58 -45.90
C GLU A 74 15.49 -5.12 -46.08
N ARG A 75 16.66 -5.77 -46.32
CA ARG A 75 16.78 -7.18 -46.77
C ARG A 75 17.99 -7.92 -46.22
N ALA A 76 17.79 -9.18 -45.80
CA ALA A 76 18.72 -10.29 -46.05
C ALA A 76 17.98 -11.64 -45.95
N GLN A 77 18.30 -12.61 -46.82
CA GLN A 77 17.71 -13.95 -46.86
C GLN A 77 18.70 -14.99 -46.33
N ALA A 78 18.25 -15.99 -45.56
CA ALA A 78 18.97 -17.27 -45.40
C ALA A 78 18.02 -18.43 -45.06
N ARG A 79 18.37 -19.62 -45.56
CA ARG A 79 17.53 -20.81 -45.78
C ARG A 79 17.17 -21.61 -44.52
N LEU A 80 16.06 -22.35 -44.63
CA LEU A 80 15.62 -23.46 -43.75
C LEU A 80 16.17 -24.83 -44.22
N VAL A 81 15.57 -25.92 -43.71
CA VAL A 81 15.69 -27.39 -44.00
C VAL A 81 16.81 -28.18 -43.25
N PRO A 82 16.64 -29.50 -42.91
CA PRO A 82 16.04 -29.89 -41.62
C PRO A 82 16.68 -31.12 -40.86
N GLN A 83 16.08 -31.46 -39.71
CA GLN A 83 15.84 -32.80 -39.10
C GLN A 83 16.88 -33.95 -39.12
N ARG A 84 17.10 -34.52 -37.93
CA ARG A 84 17.08 -35.97 -37.57
C ARG A 84 17.10 -36.06 -36.03
N SER A 85 16.06 -36.50 -35.30
CA SER A 85 15.50 -37.85 -35.17
C SER A 85 16.46 -38.92 -34.62
N LEU A 86 16.31 -39.30 -33.35
CA LEU A 86 16.48 -40.68 -32.87
C LEU A 86 15.90 -40.84 -31.45
N ALA A 87 15.11 -41.88 -31.26
CA ALA A 87 14.53 -42.27 -29.96
C ALA A 87 15.14 -43.59 -29.49
N LYS A 88 15.10 -43.88 -28.19
CA LYS A 88 15.02 -45.25 -27.65
C LYS A 88 14.49 -45.30 -26.20
N ARG A 89 13.88 -46.44 -25.87
CA ARG A 89 13.12 -46.75 -24.64
C ARG A 89 13.92 -47.63 -23.66
N SER A 90 13.58 -47.55 -22.36
CA SER A 90 13.22 -48.68 -21.45
C SER A 90 13.09 -48.14 -20.00
N HIS A 91 11.99 -48.33 -19.26
CA HIS A 91 11.58 -49.55 -18.50
C HIS A 91 12.68 -50.08 -17.54
N ALA A 92 12.41 -50.42 -16.26
CA ALA A 92 11.17 -50.37 -15.46
C ALA A 92 11.41 -50.45 -13.92
N SER A 93 10.39 -50.07 -13.15
CA SER A 93 9.96 -50.55 -11.81
C SER A 93 10.91 -51.26 -10.82
N SER A 94 10.83 -50.84 -9.54
CA SER A 94 10.48 -51.76 -8.44
C SER A 94 9.83 -51.02 -7.26
N ILE A 95 8.91 -51.70 -6.58
CA ILE A 95 8.21 -51.23 -5.37
C ILE A 95 8.76 -52.03 -4.18
N TRP A 96 9.16 -51.35 -3.11
CA TRP A 96 9.16 -51.89 -1.74
C TRP A 96 8.75 -50.75 -0.80
N GLY A 97 7.89 -51.06 0.18
CA GLY A 97 7.41 -50.08 1.16
C GLY A 97 7.85 -50.47 2.56
N GLU A 98 8.13 -49.47 3.38
CA GLU A 98 8.24 -49.61 4.84
C GLU A 98 7.42 -48.53 5.53
N ILE A 99 6.82 -48.90 6.66
CA ILE A 99 6.05 -48.02 7.54
C ILE A 99 6.94 -47.76 8.76
N VAL A 100 7.36 -46.50 8.98
CA VAL A 100 7.98 -46.09 10.25
C VAL A 100 7.39 -44.77 10.75
N VAL A 101 7.14 -44.79 12.05
CA VAL A 101 6.46 -43.85 12.96
C VAL A 101 6.98 -42.41 12.93
N PHE A 102 6.07 -41.48 13.26
CA PHE A 102 6.32 -40.06 13.53
C PHE A 102 7.51 -39.79 14.48
N GLY A 103 8.39 -38.87 14.08
CA GLY A 103 9.38 -38.24 14.95
C GLY A 103 9.62 -36.80 14.51
N ALA A 104 9.02 -35.84 15.22
CA ALA A 104 9.19 -34.42 14.91
C ALA A 104 10.56 -33.91 15.40
N LEU A 105 11.52 -33.79 14.50
CA LEU A 105 12.70 -32.93 14.71
C LEU A 105 12.48 -31.60 13.98
N PHE A 106 12.59 -30.50 14.72
CA PHE A 106 12.71 -29.16 14.15
C PHE A 106 14.07 -29.03 13.46
N ALA A 107 14.13 -29.39 12.17
CA ALA A 107 15.23 -29.01 11.31
C ALA A 107 15.12 -27.51 11.02
N SER A 108 16.02 -26.72 11.62
CA SER A 108 16.22 -25.32 11.23
C SER A 108 16.56 -25.28 9.73
N PRO A 109 15.81 -24.55 8.89
CA PRO A 109 16.20 -24.35 7.49
C PRO A 109 17.51 -23.59 7.50
N GLY A 110 18.60 -24.26 7.09
CA GLY A 110 19.91 -23.64 6.97
C GLY A 110 19.82 -22.39 6.10
N GLY A 111 20.47 -21.31 6.52
CA GLY A 111 20.44 -20.04 5.81
C GLY A 111 20.87 -20.22 4.35
N SER A 112 19.91 -20.14 3.44
CA SER A 112 20.20 -19.96 2.02
C SER A 112 20.83 -18.58 1.86
N GLU A 113 22.08 -18.53 1.42
CA GLU A 113 22.74 -17.28 1.06
C GLU A 113 21.85 -16.53 0.06
N ILE A 114 21.36 -15.35 0.43
CA ILE A 114 20.54 -14.49 -0.43
C ILE A 114 21.44 -13.92 -1.54
N THR A 115 21.63 -14.72 -2.57
CA THR A 115 22.60 -14.55 -3.66
C THR A 115 21.92 -14.23 -4.97
N ASP A 116 20.86 -13.42 -4.90
CA ASP A 116 20.27 -12.77 -6.08
C ASP A 116 19.79 -11.35 -5.71
N THR A 117 20.77 -10.47 -5.45
CA THR A 117 20.49 -9.03 -5.40
C THR A 117 20.14 -8.59 -6.81
N LYS A 118 18.84 -8.42 -7.08
CA LYS A 118 18.33 -7.81 -8.31
C LYS A 118 19.11 -6.52 -8.57
N LYS A 119 19.89 -6.48 -9.64
CA LYS A 119 20.58 -5.27 -10.11
C LYS A 119 19.69 -4.54 -11.11
N PHE A 120 19.95 -3.26 -11.33
CA PHE A 120 19.37 -2.53 -12.44
C PHE A 120 19.71 -3.22 -13.78
N ASP A 121 18.73 -3.36 -14.66
CA ASP A 121 18.96 -3.63 -16.08
C ASP A 121 19.64 -2.43 -16.74
N ALA A 122 20.44 -2.68 -17.79
CA ALA A 122 21.12 -1.63 -18.55
C ALA A 122 20.14 -0.56 -19.06
N LYS A 123 18.93 -0.96 -19.48
CA LYS A 123 17.88 -0.02 -19.90
C LYS A 123 17.38 0.87 -18.77
N GLN A 124 17.31 0.35 -17.54
CA GLN A 124 16.89 1.12 -16.38
C GLN A 124 17.98 2.13 -15.99
N LEU A 125 19.26 1.74 -16.06
CA LEU A 125 20.40 2.64 -15.86
C LEU A 125 20.43 3.76 -16.91
N ASP A 126 20.38 3.40 -18.20
CA ASP A 126 20.41 4.35 -19.32
C ASP A 126 19.25 5.36 -19.22
N PHE A 127 18.05 4.88 -18.90
CA PHE A 127 16.88 5.76 -18.72
C PHE A 127 17.03 6.67 -17.49
N ALA A 128 17.45 6.13 -16.33
CA ALA A 128 17.63 6.92 -15.12
C ALA A 128 18.73 7.99 -15.29
N MET A 129 19.87 7.62 -15.87
CA MET A 129 20.95 8.56 -16.20
C MET A 129 20.49 9.62 -17.20
N GLY A 130 19.81 9.21 -18.28
CA GLY A 130 19.26 10.13 -19.28
C GLY A 130 18.23 11.11 -18.69
N TYR A 131 17.33 10.62 -17.84
CA TYR A 131 16.31 11.43 -17.17
C TYR A 131 16.95 12.45 -16.21
N LEU A 132 17.83 12.01 -15.31
CA LEU A 132 18.48 12.87 -14.33
C LEU A 132 19.36 13.93 -15.01
N ASN A 133 20.13 13.56 -16.03
CA ASN A 133 20.95 14.50 -16.80
C ASN A 133 20.12 15.54 -17.58
N LYS A 134 18.93 15.19 -18.05
CA LYS A 134 18.06 16.06 -18.85
C LYS A 134 17.20 16.99 -18.00
N HIS A 135 16.71 16.52 -16.85
CA HIS A 135 15.71 17.21 -16.04
C HIS A 135 16.22 17.76 -14.71
N HIS A 136 17.41 17.35 -14.25
CA HIS A 136 17.91 17.62 -12.90
C HIS A 136 19.39 18.03 -12.83
N SER A 137 19.96 18.64 -13.88
CA SER A 137 21.35 19.17 -13.90
C SER A 137 21.72 20.00 -12.67
N ASP A 138 20.77 20.81 -12.19
CA ASP A 138 20.99 21.74 -11.08
C ASP A 138 21.06 20.99 -9.74
N LEU A 139 20.26 19.93 -9.57
CA LEU A 139 20.34 19.03 -8.43
C LEU A 139 21.68 18.30 -8.40
N LEU A 140 22.20 17.88 -9.56
CA LEU A 140 23.51 17.23 -9.66
C LEU A 140 24.65 18.19 -9.28
N ALA A 141 24.51 19.48 -9.61
CA ALA A 141 25.45 20.52 -9.19
C ALA A 141 25.38 20.83 -7.68
N ASP A 142 24.19 20.76 -7.09
CA ASP A 142 23.99 20.82 -5.64
C ASP A 142 24.61 19.60 -4.95
N PHE A 143 24.40 18.38 -5.48
CA PHE A 143 25.01 17.14 -4.98
C PHE A 143 26.55 17.21 -5.03
N ALA A 144 27.12 17.62 -6.18
CA ALA A 144 28.55 17.86 -6.31
C ALA A 144 29.07 18.89 -5.28
N THR A 145 28.28 19.93 -4.97
CA THR A 145 28.61 20.95 -3.98
C THR A 145 28.60 20.42 -2.54
N VAL A 146 27.67 19.53 -2.19
CA VAL A 146 27.39 19.13 -0.79
C VAL A 146 28.06 17.82 -0.38
N PHE A 147 28.27 16.89 -1.31
CA PHE A 147 28.66 15.50 -1.01
C PHE A 147 30.03 15.06 -1.54
N THR A 148 30.71 15.88 -2.35
CA THR A 148 31.96 15.47 -3.03
C THR A 148 33.16 16.32 -2.60
N GLU A 149 34.36 15.82 -2.86
CA GLU A 149 35.63 16.53 -2.65
C GLU A 149 35.72 17.86 -3.43
N ILE A 150 35.01 17.98 -4.57
CA ILE A 150 34.92 19.22 -5.35
C ILE A 150 34.16 20.30 -4.54
N GLY A 151 33.18 19.89 -3.73
CA GLY A 151 32.51 20.73 -2.75
C GLY A 151 33.47 21.26 -1.67
N GLU A 152 34.40 20.41 -1.20
CA GLU A 152 35.44 20.85 -0.25
C GLU A 152 36.43 21.82 -0.90
N GLU A 153 36.86 21.56 -2.13
CA GLU A 153 37.73 22.47 -2.89
C GLU A 153 37.06 23.84 -3.10
N LYS A 154 35.77 23.84 -3.46
CA LYS A 154 34.93 25.04 -3.58
C LYS A 154 34.87 25.82 -2.26
N ALA A 155 34.63 25.14 -1.14
CA ALA A 155 34.60 25.77 0.18
C ALA A 155 35.96 26.36 0.58
N LYS A 156 37.05 25.58 0.42
CA LYS A 156 38.43 26.01 0.73
C LYS A 156 38.84 27.23 -0.11
N LYS A 157 38.57 27.23 -1.42
CA LYS A 157 38.93 28.34 -2.34
C LYS A 157 38.06 29.59 -2.14
N ASN A 158 36.80 29.44 -1.74
CA ASN A 158 35.89 30.57 -1.53
C ASN A 158 35.97 31.16 -0.11
N ALA A 159 36.69 30.53 0.84
CA ALA A 159 36.79 30.97 2.23
C ALA A 159 37.31 32.40 2.41
N PHE A 160 38.22 32.86 1.55
CA PHE A 160 38.81 34.20 1.59
C PHE A 160 38.30 35.15 0.50
N SER A 161 37.79 34.62 -0.62
CA SER A 161 37.24 35.44 -1.71
C SER A 161 36.10 34.70 -2.39
N GLY A 162 34.87 35.09 -2.05
CA GLY A 162 33.64 34.47 -2.54
C GLY A 162 33.55 34.44 -4.07
N GLY A 163 33.18 33.29 -4.62
CA GLY A 163 33.02 33.11 -6.06
C GLY A 163 34.31 32.91 -6.85
N SER A 164 35.45 32.70 -6.17
CA SER A 164 36.74 32.33 -6.78
C SER A 164 36.75 30.93 -7.40
N PHE A 165 35.85 30.06 -6.95
CA PHE A 165 35.59 28.74 -7.54
C PHE A 165 34.09 28.51 -7.66
N ARG A 166 33.61 28.18 -8.86
CA ARG A 166 32.21 27.94 -9.19
C ARG A 166 32.04 26.55 -9.80
N ILE A 167 30.92 25.92 -9.47
CA ILE A 167 30.40 24.74 -10.19
C ILE A 167 29.33 25.30 -11.12
N GLU A 168 29.49 25.10 -12.43
CA GLU A 168 28.57 25.60 -13.46
C GLU A 168 27.54 24.54 -13.88
N GLY A 169 27.80 23.27 -13.60
CA GLY A 169 26.87 22.16 -13.82
C GLY A 169 27.50 20.81 -13.47
N ALA A 170 26.70 19.75 -13.47
CA ALA A 170 27.18 18.37 -13.33
C ALA A 170 26.33 17.41 -14.18
N LYS A 171 26.92 16.28 -14.56
CA LYS A 171 26.24 15.19 -15.28
C LYS A 171 26.63 13.84 -14.69
N ILE A 172 25.66 12.94 -14.52
CA ILE A 172 25.91 11.53 -14.20
C ILE A 172 26.55 10.86 -15.41
N VAL A 173 27.66 10.17 -15.16
CA VAL A 173 28.42 9.37 -16.13
C VAL A 173 28.55 7.90 -15.74
N GLY A 174 28.26 7.57 -14.47
CA GLY A 174 28.11 6.22 -13.97
C GLY A 174 27.05 6.20 -12.87
N LEU A 175 26.26 5.14 -12.82
CA LEU A 175 25.22 4.91 -11.83
C LEU A 175 25.29 3.45 -11.40
N ASP A 176 25.38 3.21 -10.10
CA ASP A 176 25.25 1.87 -9.52
C ASP A 176 24.27 1.88 -8.33
N ALA A 177 24.00 0.71 -7.74
CA ALA A 177 23.05 0.56 -6.64
C ALA A 177 23.51 1.22 -5.32
N THR A 178 24.72 1.76 -5.26
CA THR A 178 25.37 2.29 -4.05
C THR A 178 25.91 3.71 -4.20
N GLY A 179 26.02 4.22 -5.43
CA GLY A 179 26.63 5.52 -5.74
C GLY A 179 26.37 6.04 -7.14
N ILE A 180 26.80 7.28 -7.36
CA ILE A 180 26.79 7.99 -8.65
C ILE A 180 28.15 8.59 -8.94
N ASP A 181 28.60 8.45 -10.18
CA ASP A 181 29.76 9.13 -10.74
C ASP A 181 29.31 10.36 -11.53
N LEU A 182 29.94 11.50 -11.24
CA LEU A 182 29.61 12.81 -11.77
C LEU A 182 30.80 13.42 -12.53
N ASP A 183 30.56 13.83 -13.76
CA ASP A 183 31.41 14.79 -14.47
C ASP A 183 30.92 16.21 -14.17
N VAL A 184 31.69 16.94 -13.36
CA VAL A 184 31.35 18.26 -12.81
C VAL A 184 32.11 19.35 -13.56
N ILE A 185 31.37 20.32 -14.09
CA ILE A 185 31.92 21.48 -14.80
C ILE A 185 32.29 22.54 -13.75
N VAL A 186 33.58 22.83 -13.62
CA VAL A 186 34.11 23.78 -12.64
C VAL A 186 34.86 24.93 -13.30
N LYS A 187 34.71 26.13 -12.76
CA LYS A 187 35.41 27.33 -13.20
C LYS A 187 36.07 28.03 -12.03
N ALA A 188 37.40 28.07 -12.05
CA ALA A 188 38.18 28.90 -11.15
C ALA A 188 38.33 30.31 -11.74
N ARG A 189 38.42 31.34 -10.90
CA ARG A 189 38.59 32.74 -11.31
C ARG A 189 39.89 32.99 -12.12
N SER A 190 40.90 32.13 -11.95
CA SER A 190 42.15 32.14 -12.71
C SER A 190 42.03 31.48 -14.10
N ASP A 191 41.04 30.62 -14.31
CA ASP A 191 40.89 29.83 -15.53
C ASP A 191 40.01 30.57 -16.53
N ARG A 192 40.49 30.70 -17.78
CA ARG A 192 39.70 31.31 -18.88
C ARG A 192 38.50 30.45 -19.26
N GLU A 193 38.68 29.12 -19.22
CA GLU A 193 37.71 28.12 -19.64
C GLU A 193 37.31 27.22 -18.47
N ALA A 194 36.09 26.67 -18.52
CA ALA A 194 35.64 25.71 -17.53
C ALA A 194 36.28 24.34 -17.76
N LYS A 195 36.64 23.65 -16.68
CA LYS A 195 37.27 22.33 -16.70
C LYS A 195 36.26 21.29 -16.21
N ILE A 196 36.27 20.11 -16.82
CA ILE A 196 35.50 18.96 -16.34
C ILE A 196 36.36 18.21 -15.32
N LYS A 197 35.80 17.94 -14.13
CA LYS A 197 36.38 17.06 -13.12
C LYS A 197 35.43 15.90 -12.85
N ARG A 198 35.93 14.67 -12.94
CA ARG A 198 35.20 13.47 -12.51
C ARG A 198 35.32 13.29 -11.00
N THR A 199 34.21 12.94 -10.34
CA THR A 199 34.15 12.58 -8.92
C THR A 199 33.03 11.57 -8.70
N GLY A 200 33.09 10.78 -7.63
CA GLY A 200 32.03 9.82 -7.27
C GLY A 200 31.52 10.09 -5.86
N MET A 201 30.25 9.75 -5.60
CA MET A 201 29.65 9.81 -4.27
C MET A 201 28.74 8.61 -4.01
N LYS A 202 28.69 8.15 -2.77
CA LYS A 202 27.75 7.09 -2.33
C LYS A 202 26.36 7.68 -2.10
N LEU A 203 25.31 6.88 -2.28
CA LEU A 203 23.92 7.29 -2.03
C LEU A 203 23.64 7.49 -0.53
N ASP A 204 24.39 6.79 0.33
CA ASP A 204 24.32 6.87 1.80
C ASP A 204 25.21 7.97 2.40
N VAL A 205 25.80 8.84 1.58
CA VAL A 205 26.76 9.84 2.04
C VAL A 205 26.10 10.96 2.86
N ASP A 206 26.87 11.54 3.78
CA ASP A 206 26.50 12.72 4.56
C ASP A 206 27.14 13.99 3.98
N PRO A 207 26.63 15.20 4.29
CA PRO A 207 27.28 16.44 3.92
C PRO A 207 28.75 16.48 4.33
N ILE A 208 29.61 16.93 3.41
CA ILE A 208 31.03 17.18 3.71
C ILE A 208 31.19 18.12 4.92
N LYS A 209 32.32 18.02 5.64
CA LYS A 209 32.55 18.81 6.87
C LYS A 209 32.43 20.32 6.68
N ALA A 210 32.66 20.83 5.47
CA ALA A 210 32.48 22.23 5.13
C ALA A 210 31.00 22.66 5.01
N MET A 211 30.10 21.72 4.73
CA MET A 211 28.67 21.94 4.46
C MET A 211 27.72 21.48 5.57
N SER A 212 28.21 20.69 6.53
CA SER A 212 27.42 20.19 7.68
C SER A 212 26.83 21.26 8.60
N ARG A 213 27.30 22.52 8.49
CA ARG A 213 26.70 23.69 9.17
C ARG A 213 25.45 24.24 8.46
N VAL A 214 25.29 23.94 7.17
CA VAL A 214 24.19 24.44 6.32
C VAL A 214 23.19 23.32 6.05
N HIS A 215 23.68 22.11 5.79
CA HIS A 215 22.89 20.94 5.46
C HIS A 215 22.84 19.97 6.65
N LYS A 216 21.64 19.71 7.16
CA LYS A 216 21.41 18.76 8.26
C LYS A 216 21.55 17.33 7.74
N THR A 217 22.37 16.51 8.39
CA THR A 217 22.39 15.06 8.17
C THR A 217 21.05 14.43 8.51
N LEU A 218 20.53 13.59 7.63
CA LEU A 218 19.35 12.74 7.87
C LEU A 218 19.77 11.31 8.22
N PRO A 219 18.93 10.52 8.93
CA PRO A 219 19.21 9.11 9.17
C PRO A 219 19.55 8.33 7.89
N MET A 220 20.41 7.33 7.98
CA MET A 220 20.70 6.43 6.86
C MET A 220 19.51 5.50 6.62
N ILE A 221 19.26 5.15 5.36
CA ILE A 221 18.20 4.20 4.99
C ILE A 221 18.71 2.78 5.20
N PRO A 222 18.06 1.96 6.06
CA PRO A 222 18.49 0.59 6.30
C PRO A 222 18.55 -0.23 5.01
N ARG A 223 19.55 -1.10 4.89
CA ARG A 223 19.72 -2.00 3.73
C ARG A 223 18.94 -3.31 3.87
N GLU A 224 18.43 -3.60 5.07
CA GLU A 224 17.66 -4.80 5.41
C GLU A 224 16.17 -4.68 5.05
N TYR A 225 15.82 -3.71 4.20
CA TYR A 225 14.46 -3.55 3.68
C TYR A 225 14.13 -4.71 2.74
N LEU A 226 13.37 -5.67 3.28
CA LEU A 226 13.02 -6.92 2.63
C LEU A 226 12.44 -6.70 1.23
N GLY A 227 13.03 -7.37 0.23
CA GLY A 227 12.41 -7.57 -1.08
C GLY A 227 12.20 -6.32 -1.95
N THR A 228 12.52 -5.11 -1.46
CA THR A 228 12.33 -3.87 -2.23
C THR A 228 13.14 -3.93 -3.51
N ASN A 229 12.49 -3.58 -4.61
CA ASN A 229 13.11 -3.47 -5.92
C ASN A 229 14.30 -2.49 -5.88
N PRO A 230 15.44 -2.81 -6.55
CA PRO A 230 16.61 -1.92 -6.59
C PRO A 230 16.28 -0.51 -7.07
N VAL A 231 15.26 -0.36 -7.90
CA VAL A 231 14.71 0.92 -8.35
C VAL A 231 14.20 1.76 -7.17
N ASP A 232 13.40 1.16 -6.28
CA ASP A 232 12.78 1.86 -5.17
C ASP A 232 13.79 2.16 -4.06
N ASP A 233 14.75 1.26 -3.79
CA ASP A 233 15.86 1.52 -2.87
C ASP A 233 16.72 2.71 -3.34
N PHE A 234 17.10 2.73 -4.62
CA PHE A 234 17.80 3.85 -5.24
C PHE A 234 17.02 5.16 -5.11
N VAL A 235 15.73 5.16 -5.47
CA VAL A 235 14.88 6.35 -5.39
C VAL A 235 14.69 6.81 -3.95
N ARG A 236 14.59 5.90 -2.98
CA ARG A 236 14.55 6.23 -1.55
C ARG A 236 15.83 6.93 -1.10
N ARG A 237 17.01 6.40 -1.45
CA ARG A 237 18.30 7.03 -1.11
C ARG A 237 18.50 8.37 -1.83
N MET A 238 18.08 8.49 -3.09
CA MET A 238 18.07 9.76 -3.82
C MET A 238 17.11 10.78 -3.19
N ASN A 239 15.95 10.36 -2.67
CA ASN A 239 15.03 11.22 -1.94
C ASN A 239 15.67 11.76 -0.66
N ARG A 240 16.36 10.92 0.13
CA ARG A 240 17.15 11.37 1.29
C ARG A 240 18.16 12.45 0.90
N LEU A 241 18.94 12.25 -0.17
CA LEU A 241 19.92 13.24 -0.65
C LEU A 241 19.23 14.55 -1.09
N CYS A 242 18.10 14.47 -1.80
CA CYS A 242 17.29 15.64 -2.19
C CYS A 242 16.81 16.45 -0.98
N LEU A 243 16.38 15.79 0.08
CA LEU A 243 15.94 16.45 1.31
C LEU A 243 17.11 17.13 2.04
N ILE A 244 18.29 16.50 2.09
CA ILE A 244 19.52 17.09 2.66
C ILE A 244 19.91 18.39 1.93
N VAL A 245 19.83 18.42 0.59
CA VAL A 245 20.12 19.63 -0.20
C VAL A 245 18.93 20.62 -0.32
N ASN A 246 17.86 20.40 0.45
CA ASN A 246 16.64 21.22 0.46
C ASN A 246 15.97 21.37 -0.93
N ARG A 247 15.85 20.25 -1.66
CA ARG A 247 15.13 20.14 -2.95
C ARG A 247 13.93 19.19 -2.87
N PRO A 248 12.96 19.39 -1.94
CA PRO A 248 11.85 18.45 -1.72
C PRO A 248 10.99 18.23 -2.97
N ALA A 249 10.75 19.25 -3.80
CA ALA A 249 9.94 19.15 -5.02
C ALA A 249 10.52 18.21 -6.12
N VAL A 250 11.78 17.76 -6.00
CA VAL A 250 12.33 16.75 -6.92
C VAL A 250 11.95 15.33 -6.51
N THR A 251 11.65 15.10 -5.23
CA THR A 251 11.36 13.75 -4.70
C THR A 251 10.14 13.10 -5.36
N GLY A 252 9.08 13.86 -5.65
CA GLY A 252 7.93 13.35 -6.42
C GLY A 252 8.29 12.94 -7.85
N LYS A 253 9.22 13.67 -8.49
CA LYS A 253 9.72 13.34 -9.84
C LYS A 253 10.59 12.06 -9.83
N LEU A 254 11.29 11.79 -8.73
CA LEU A 254 12.00 10.52 -8.53
C LEU A 254 11.03 9.34 -8.30
N ILE A 255 9.90 9.53 -7.60
CA ILE A 255 8.83 8.51 -7.52
C ILE A 255 8.22 8.24 -8.91
N GLN A 256 8.00 9.29 -9.73
CA GLN A 256 7.55 9.10 -11.12
C GLN A 256 8.57 8.32 -11.95
N LEU A 257 9.87 8.59 -11.78
CA LEU A 257 10.94 7.83 -12.41
C LEU A 257 10.90 6.35 -12.01
N ALA A 258 10.73 6.04 -10.70
CA ALA A 258 10.59 4.66 -10.22
C ALA A 258 9.43 3.92 -10.93
N ILE A 259 8.26 4.54 -10.99
CA ILE A 259 7.07 3.99 -11.64
C ILE A 259 7.32 3.74 -13.14
N GLN A 260 8.09 4.60 -13.82
CA GLN A 260 8.39 4.47 -15.24
C GLN A 260 9.42 3.38 -15.56
N ILE A 261 10.42 3.16 -14.70
CA ILE A 261 11.47 2.15 -14.93
C ILE A 261 11.15 0.77 -14.33
N GLY A 262 9.95 0.57 -13.77
CA GLY A 262 9.50 -0.72 -13.26
C GLY A 262 9.89 -1.01 -11.82
N GLY A 263 9.87 0.03 -10.96
CA GLY A 263 9.74 -0.15 -9.51
C GLY A 263 8.42 -0.80 -9.12
N ASP A 264 8.24 -1.13 -7.84
CA ASP A 264 7.08 -1.85 -7.30
C ASP A 264 5.80 -1.00 -7.26
N GLY A 265 5.83 0.21 -7.81
CA GLY A 265 4.70 1.14 -7.86
C GLY A 265 4.45 1.84 -6.53
N VAL A 266 5.47 1.96 -5.66
CA VAL A 266 5.35 2.60 -4.34
C VAL A 266 4.83 4.02 -4.49
N GLY A 267 3.65 4.29 -3.90
CA GLY A 267 2.99 5.58 -4.01
C GLY A 267 2.35 5.88 -5.37
N LYS A 268 2.13 4.87 -6.24
CA LYS A 268 1.24 5.01 -7.40
C LYS A 268 -0.21 4.98 -6.94
N VAL A 269 -0.97 6.02 -7.29
CA VAL A 269 -2.43 6.05 -7.14
C VAL A 269 -3.07 5.75 -8.50
N HIS A 270 -4.19 5.03 -8.52
CA HIS A 270 -4.88 4.71 -9.77
C HIS A 270 -5.49 5.97 -10.43
N ASP A 271 -5.45 6.04 -11.76
CA ASP A 271 -6.04 7.13 -12.53
C ASP A 271 -7.58 7.06 -12.50
N ASN A 272 -8.27 8.17 -12.70
CA ASN A 272 -9.73 8.20 -12.85
C ASN A 272 -10.52 7.56 -11.69
N LEU A 273 -10.04 7.73 -10.45
CA LEU A 273 -10.81 7.38 -9.25
C LEU A 273 -12.05 8.26 -9.06
N TYR A 274 -12.08 9.44 -9.68
CA TYR A 274 -13.12 10.46 -9.59
C TYR A 274 -13.53 10.73 -8.14
N LEU A 275 -12.56 11.02 -7.26
CA LEU A 275 -12.85 11.14 -5.82
C LEU A 275 -13.80 12.31 -5.48
N ASN A 276 -13.94 13.29 -6.38
CA ASN A 276 -14.96 14.35 -6.29
C ASN A 276 -16.40 13.87 -6.59
N GLN A 277 -16.60 12.65 -7.12
CA GLN A 277 -17.91 12.09 -7.45
C GLN A 277 -18.35 11.12 -6.35
N VAL A 278 -19.22 11.61 -5.47
CA VAL A 278 -19.87 10.82 -4.41
C VAL A 278 -21.32 10.54 -4.83
N PRO A 279 -21.88 9.33 -4.59
CA PRO A 279 -21.22 8.15 -4.00
C PRO A 279 -20.23 7.49 -4.96
N HIS A 280 -19.15 6.96 -4.39
CA HIS A 280 -18.13 6.25 -5.17
C HIS A 280 -18.69 4.94 -5.72
N ASN A 281 -18.19 4.54 -6.89
CA ASN A 281 -18.51 3.25 -7.48
C ASN A 281 -17.82 2.10 -6.71
N ARG A 282 -18.22 0.84 -6.98
CA ARG A 282 -17.64 -0.33 -6.32
C ARG A 282 -16.13 -0.49 -6.57
N PHE A 283 -15.65 -0.12 -7.76
CA PHE A 283 -14.24 -0.23 -8.14
C PHE A 283 -13.36 0.65 -7.25
N VAL A 284 -13.75 1.91 -7.02
CA VAL A 284 -13.02 2.86 -6.17
C VAL A 284 -12.99 2.38 -4.71
N ARG A 285 -14.12 1.87 -4.18
CA ARG A 285 -14.14 1.26 -2.84
C ARG A 285 -13.19 0.06 -2.75
N GLN A 286 -13.31 -0.90 -3.67
CA GLN A 286 -12.47 -2.10 -3.68
C GLN A 286 -10.98 -1.76 -3.79
N TYR A 287 -10.60 -0.78 -4.62
CA TYR A 287 -9.22 -0.31 -4.73
C TYR A 287 -8.62 0.12 -3.38
N PHE A 288 -9.38 0.86 -2.55
CA PHE A 288 -8.94 1.21 -1.21
C PHE A 288 -8.95 0.02 -0.24
N TYR A 289 -9.91 -0.90 -0.37
CA TYR A 289 -10.00 -2.10 0.47
C TYR A 289 -8.84 -3.05 0.23
N ASP A 290 -8.50 -3.32 -1.03
CA ASP A 290 -7.41 -4.19 -1.44
C ASP A 290 -6.08 -3.66 -0.87
N MET A 291 -5.74 -2.40 -1.16
CA MET A 291 -4.51 -1.75 -0.66
C MET A 291 -4.41 -1.73 0.86
N ALA A 292 -5.50 -1.37 1.55
CA ALA A 292 -5.53 -1.32 3.00
C ALA A 292 -5.35 -2.72 3.61
N SER A 293 -5.96 -3.74 3.00
CA SER A 293 -5.87 -5.13 3.46
C SER A 293 -4.50 -5.75 3.16
N ASP A 294 -3.89 -5.44 2.01
CA ASP A 294 -2.49 -5.79 1.71
C ASP A 294 -1.54 -5.18 2.75
N ALA A 295 -1.69 -3.89 3.05
CA ALA A 295 -0.87 -3.19 4.03
C ALA A 295 -1.04 -3.74 5.46
N ALA A 296 -2.25 -4.14 5.83
CA ALA A 296 -2.53 -4.79 7.11
C ALA A 296 -1.86 -6.17 7.22
N LEU A 297 -1.93 -6.98 6.16
CA LEU A 297 -1.28 -8.29 6.12
C LEU A 297 0.25 -8.17 6.17
N ASP A 298 0.84 -7.31 5.34
CA ASP A 298 2.28 -7.03 5.33
C ASP A 298 2.77 -6.54 6.71
N ALA A 299 1.99 -5.68 7.39
CA ALA A 299 2.29 -5.25 8.75
C ALA A 299 2.29 -6.40 9.77
N VAL A 300 1.30 -7.28 9.71
CA VAL A 300 1.21 -8.45 10.61
C VAL A 300 2.40 -9.39 10.40
N ILE A 301 2.78 -9.64 9.14
CA ILE A 301 3.97 -10.44 8.82
C ILE A 301 5.24 -9.78 9.38
N GLN A 302 5.50 -8.50 9.07
CA GLN A 302 6.68 -7.78 9.57
C GLN A 302 6.72 -7.70 11.11
N CYS A 303 5.57 -7.68 11.78
CA CYS A 303 5.47 -7.74 13.24
C CYS A 303 5.84 -9.13 13.78
N SER A 304 5.40 -10.20 13.14
CA SER A 304 5.78 -11.57 13.53
C SER A 304 7.28 -11.84 13.38
N GLU A 305 7.95 -11.12 12.46
CA GLU A 305 9.39 -11.13 12.28
C GLU A 305 10.15 -10.15 13.21
N GLY A 306 9.44 -9.44 14.10
CA GLY A 306 10.02 -8.46 15.03
C GLY A 306 10.54 -7.17 14.39
N LYS A 307 10.19 -6.88 13.12
CA LYS A 307 10.69 -5.70 12.38
C LYS A 307 9.94 -4.42 12.70
N ILE A 308 8.65 -4.51 13.02
CA ILE A 308 7.80 -3.37 13.37
C ILE A 308 7.08 -3.60 14.70
N SER A 309 6.66 -2.50 15.33
CA SER A 309 5.84 -2.56 16.55
C SER A 309 4.48 -3.20 16.27
N ASN A 310 4.00 -3.97 17.25
CA ASN A 310 2.66 -4.52 17.25
C ASN A 310 1.55 -3.46 17.37
N ARG A 311 1.88 -2.22 17.75
CA ARG A 311 0.94 -1.10 17.84
C ARG A 311 0.85 -0.39 16.48
N MET A 312 -0.24 -0.65 15.76
CA MET A 312 -0.41 -0.25 14.36
C MET A 312 -1.62 0.67 14.17
N LYS A 313 -1.55 1.63 13.25
CA LYS A 313 -2.71 2.43 12.83
C LYS A 313 -2.85 2.53 11.31
N MET A 314 -4.08 2.51 10.86
CA MET A 314 -4.51 2.69 9.47
C MET A 314 -5.37 3.94 9.38
N THR A 315 -5.03 4.83 8.46
CA THR A 315 -5.84 6.00 8.13
C THR A 315 -6.37 5.84 6.70
N VAL A 316 -7.67 5.70 6.54
CA VAL A 316 -8.37 5.53 5.25
C VAL A 316 -9.46 6.61 5.18
N MET A 317 -9.11 7.76 4.62
CA MET A 317 -9.88 9.01 4.72
C MET A 317 -10.17 9.62 3.34
N PHE A 318 -10.65 8.78 2.41
CA PHE A 318 -11.35 9.24 1.21
C PHE A 318 -12.80 9.68 1.56
N PRO A 319 -13.54 10.39 0.68
CA PRO A 319 -14.73 11.14 1.13
C PRO A 319 -15.88 10.31 1.73
N GLU A 320 -16.06 9.03 1.36
CA GLU A 320 -17.04 8.16 2.03
C GLU A 320 -16.60 7.67 3.42
N MET A 321 -15.31 7.74 3.74
CA MET A 321 -14.74 7.25 5.01
C MET A 321 -14.32 8.35 5.99
N ASN A 322 -14.29 9.61 5.55
CA ASN A 322 -13.97 10.75 6.40
C ASN A 322 -15.22 11.24 7.18
N PRO A 323 -15.28 11.09 8.53
CA PRO A 323 -16.46 11.48 9.31
C PRO A 323 -16.73 12.98 9.39
N SER A 324 -15.80 13.82 8.91
CA SER A 324 -16.02 15.27 8.77
C SER A 324 -16.77 15.65 7.49
N MET A 325 -17.00 14.68 6.58
CA MET A 325 -17.74 14.87 5.34
C MET A 325 -19.21 14.48 5.50
N ASP A 326 -20.12 15.21 4.83
CA ASP A 326 -21.53 14.81 4.70
C ASP A 326 -21.69 13.50 3.89
N SER A 327 -20.69 13.17 3.06
CA SER A 327 -20.60 11.92 2.31
C SER A 327 -20.24 10.69 3.15
N TYR A 328 -20.02 10.83 4.46
CA TYR A 328 -19.59 9.72 5.32
C TYR A 328 -20.59 8.56 5.35
N ARG A 329 -20.09 7.36 5.06
CA ARG A 329 -20.86 6.12 4.98
C ARG A 329 -20.23 5.05 5.87
N ILE A 330 -20.86 4.80 7.03
CA ILE A 330 -20.43 3.74 7.97
C ILE A 330 -20.35 2.34 7.32
N GLY A 331 -21.20 2.07 6.31
CA GLY A 331 -21.13 0.84 5.53
C GLY A 331 -19.79 0.65 4.82
N THR A 332 -19.20 1.71 4.26
CA THR A 332 -17.90 1.67 3.57
C THR A 332 -16.74 1.33 4.53
N LEU A 333 -16.83 1.78 5.80
CA LEU A 333 -15.87 1.40 6.85
C LEU A 333 -16.02 -0.06 7.29
N LEU A 334 -17.27 -0.55 7.40
CA LEU A 334 -17.55 -1.94 7.76
C LEU A 334 -17.15 -2.91 6.64
N GLU A 335 -17.44 -2.56 5.39
CA GLU A 335 -16.98 -3.25 4.18
C GLU A 335 -15.44 -3.36 4.16
N LEU A 336 -14.70 -2.27 4.40
CA LEU A 336 -13.23 -2.32 4.58
C LEU A 336 -12.81 -3.27 5.70
N THR A 337 -13.44 -3.17 6.87
CA THR A 337 -13.05 -3.97 8.04
C THR A 337 -13.30 -5.46 7.79
N ARG A 338 -14.34 -5.78 7.02
CA ARG A 338 -14.61 -7.14 6.54
C ARG A 338 -13.50 -7.64 5.62
N ASP A 339 -13.10 -6.87 4.60
CA ASP A 339 -12.04 -7.29 3.67
C ASP A 339 -10.68 -7.49 4.38
N VAL A 340 -10.30 -6.59 5.30
CA VAL A 340 -9.09 -6.76 6.14
C VAL A 340 -9.18 -8.01 7.01
N GLY A 341 -10.33 -8.24 7.65
CA GLY A 341 -10.56 -9.41 8.52
C GLY A 341 -10.51 -10.73 7.76
N ILE A 342 -11.12 -10.81 6.58
CA ILE A 342 -11.09 -11.98 5.68
C ILE A 342 -9.65 -12.28 5.25
N LYS A 343 -8.92 -11.28 4.75
CA LYS A 343 -7.56 -11.47 4.21
C LYS A 343 -6.55 -11.97 5.24
N LEU A 344 -6.74 -11.59 6.51
CA LEU A 344 -5.97 -12.12 7.64
C LEU A 344 -6.42 -13.55 8.02
N ALA A 345 -7.74 -13.81 8.04
CA ALA A 345 -8.28 -15.15 8.31
C ALA A 345 -7.89 -16.19 7.24
N GLU A 346 -7.74 -15.78 5.98
CA GLU A 346 -7.19 -16.62 4.89
C GLU A 346 -5.76 -17.11 5.17
N GLN A 347 -4.98 -16.37 5.97
CA GLN A 347 -3.66 -16.80 6.44
C GLN A 347 -3.72 -17.67 7.71
N ASN A 348 -4.91 -18.16 8.07
CA ASN A 348 -5.23 -18.92 9.28
C ASN A 348 -5.05 -18.15 10.61
N LEU A 349 -4.99 -16.80 10.56
CA LEU A 349 -4.90 -15.97 11.76
C LEU A 349 -6.28 -15.80 12.40
N ARG A 350 -6.34 -15.89 13.72
CA ARG A 350 -7.55 -15.55 14.49
C ARG A 350 -7.63 -14.04 14.70
N VAL A 351 -8.60 -13.41 14.06
CA VAL A 351 -8.81 -11.97 14.08
C VAL A 351 -9.95 -11.65 15.03
N ARG A 352 -9.70 -10.82 16.04
CA ARG A 352 -10.75 -10.20 16.83
C ARG A 352 -11.02 -8.77 16.36
N ILE A 353 -12.25 -8.53 15.92
CA ILE A 353 -12.73 -7.20 15.53
C ILE A 353 -13.47 -6.58 16.71
N CYS A 354 -12.93 -5.50 17.23
CA CYS A 354 -13.41 -4.77 18.40
C CYS A 354 -14.02 -3.42 18.02
N VAL A 355 -15.18 -3.14 18.62
CA VAL A 355 -15.86 -1.83 18.54
C VAL A 355 -15.86 -1.20 19.94
N GLN A 356 -15.71 0.12 20.03
CA GLN A 356 -15.80 0.80 21.33
C GLN A 356 -17.21 0.61 21.93
N SER A 357 -17.28 0.03 23.13
CA SER A 357 -18.51 0.00 23.93
C SER A 357 -18.93 1.41 24.34
N SER A 358 -20.21 1.61 24.59
CA SER A 358 -20.72 2.87 25.14
C SER A 358 -20.09 3.14 26.52
N MET A 359 -19.29 4.20 26.62
CA MET A 359 -18.51 4.52 27.84
C MET A 359 -19.32 5.30 28.90
N GLY A 360 -20.64 5.09 28.95
CA GLY A 360 -21.55 5.97 29.69
C GLY A 360 -22.68 5.24 30.38
N VAL A 361 -22.90 5.57 31.65
CA VAL A 361 -24.11 5.22 32.42
C VAL A 361 -25.10 6.38 32.29
N GLY A 362 -26.39 6.09 32.13
CA GLY A 362 -27.44 7.13 31.99
C GLY A 362 -27.43 7.82 30.62
N ILE A 363 -27.41 9.15 30.58
CA ILE A 363 -27.56 9.95 29.34
C ILE A 363 -26.42 9.77 28.31
N PHE A 364 -25.31 9.15 28.72
CA PHE A 364 -24.15 8.89 27.86
C PHE A 364 -24.16 7.47 27.23
N THR A 365 -25.25 6.71 27.34
CA THR A 365 -25.44 5.33 26.84
C THR A 365 -25.47 5.17 25.30
N GLY A 366 -25.10 6.21 24.54
CA GLY A 366 -25.05 6.20 23.08
C GLY A 366 -23.85 6.95 22.51
N VAL A 367 -22.76 7.04 23.28
CA VAL A 367 -21.61 7.88 22.98
C VAL A 367 -20.32 7.03 22.98
N PRO A 368 -19.50 7.03 21.90
CA PRO A 368 -19.57 7.90 20.72
C PRO A 368 -20.75 7.62 19.77
N LYS A 369 -21.43 8.68 19.33
CA LYS A 369 -22.61 8.62 18.44
C LYS A 369 -22.32 7.89 17.11
N GLN A 370 -21.08 7.97 16.63
CA GLN A 370 -20.63 7.32 15.40
C GLN A 370 -20.47 5.79 15.52
N LEU A 371 -20.40 5.24 16.74
CA LEU A 371 -20.19 3.82 17.02
C LEU A 371 -21.42 3.11 17.60
N SER A 372 -22.44 3.87 18.01
CA SER A 372 -23.71 3.29 18.47
C SER A 372 -24.35 2.43 17.38
N GLY A 373 -24.60 1.15 17.71
CA GLY A 373 -25.15 0.16 16.78
C GLY A 373 -24.15 -0.45 15.79
N VAL A 374 -22.91 0.06 15.68
CA VAL A 374 -21.90 -0.45 14.74
C VAL A 374 -21.52 -1.90 15.03
N ALA A 375 -21.41 -2.28 16.31
CA ALA A 375 -21.19 -3.68 16.72
C ALA A 375 -22.33 -4.61 16.24
N THR A 376 -23.58 -4.18 16.35
CA THR A 376 -24.76 -4.93 15.88
C THR A 376 -24.81 -5.04 14.36
N LEU A 377 -24.41 -3.97 13.64
CA LEU A 377 -24.31 -3.99 12.19
C LEU A 377 -23.21 -4.93 11.70
N LEU A 378 -22.04 -4.92 12.34
CA LEU A 378 -20.91 -5.82 12.02
C LEU A 378 -21.28 -7.30 12.22
N GLN A 379 -22.02 -7.63 13.29
CA GLN A 379 -22.51 -8.99 13.57
C GLN A 379 -23.64 -9.45 12.64
N ARG A 380 -24.38 -8.52 12.03
CA ARG A 380 -25.48 -8.80 11.09
C ARG A 380 -25.09 -8.60 9.63
N MET A 381 -23.87 -8.12 9.38
CA MET A 381 -23.30 -8.01 8.04
C MET A 381 -23.25 -9.41 7.42
N ASP A 382 -23.48 -9.50 6.12
CA ASP A 382 -23.16 -10.70 5.38
C ASP A 382 -21.62 -10.88 5.36
N TRP A 383 -21.14 -12.02 5.82
CA TRP A 383 -19.73 -12.43 5.76
C TRP A 383 -19.48 -13.56 4.74
N GLN A 384 -20.54 -14.08 4.11
CA GLN A 384 -20.55 -15.27 3.26
C GLN A 384 -19.95 -16.50 3.96
N SER A 385 -20.30 -16.71 5.23
CA SER A 385 -19.72 -17.75 6.10
C SER A 385 -20.65 -18.91 6.46
N GLY A 386 -21.82 -19.00 5.82
CA GLY A 386 -22.75 -20.12 5.95
C GLY A 386 -22.25 -21.39 5.25
N GLU A 387 -22.95 -22.50 5.47
CA GLU A 387 -22.67 -23.80 4.85
C GLU A 387 -22.79 -23.71 3.31
N GLY A 388 -21.71 -24.02 2.59
CA GLY A 388 -21.62 -23.92 1.14
C GLY A 388 -21.33 -22.51 0.58
N GLU A 389 -21.03 -21.53 1.44
CA GLU A 389 -20.60 -20.18 1.05
C GLU A 389 -19.07 -20.06 0.92
N GLU A 390 -18.58 -18.91 0.45
CA GLU A 390 -17.16 -18.72 0.08
C GLU A 390 -16.22 -18.75 1.29
N ASN A 391 -16.67 -18.24 2.44
CA ASN A 391 -15.93 -18.16 3.71
C ASN A 391 -16.53 -19.10 4.77
N GLU A 392 -17.05 -20.27 4.36
CA GLU A 392 -17.75 -21.22 5.23
C GLU A 392 -17.02 -21.44 6.57
N GLY A 393 -17.72 -21.20 7.68
CA GLY A 393 -17.17 -21.39 9.03
C GLY A 393 -16.11 -20.37 9.47
N MET A 394 -15.89 -19.28 8.74
CA MET A 394 -14.90 -18.26 9.12
C MET A 394 -15.28 -17.50 10.41
N ILE A 395 -16.54 -17.10 10.58
CA ILE A 395 -17.03 -16.52 11.85
C ILE A 395 -16.95 -17.57 12.97
N GLY A 396 -16.40 -17.18 14.11
CA GLY A 396 -16.35 -17.98 15.35
C GLY A 396 -15.21 -18.99 15.42
N ASN A 397 -14.56 -19.31 14.30
CA ASN A 397 -13.32 -20.10 14.26
C ASN A 397 -12.08 -19.20 14.04
N TYR A 398 -12.20 -18.25 13.10
CA TYR A 398 -11.14 -17.30 12.74
C TYR A 398 -11.53 -15.85 13.03
N ILE A 399 -12.76 -15.43 12.70
CA ILE A 399 -13.22 -14.06 12.95
C ILE A 399 -14.12 -14.01 14.20
N ASN A 400 -13.65 -13.29 15.22
CA ASN A 400 -14.33 -13.09 16.49
C ASN A 400 -14.72 -11.62 16.67
N PHE A 401 -15.83 -11.36 17.37
CA PHE A 401 -16.27 -10.00 17.71
C PHE A 401 -16.05 -9.69 19.20
N GLY A 402 -15.76 -8.45 19.55
CA GLY A 402 -15.58 -8.00 20.93
C GLY A 402 -15.77 -6.51 21.12
N ALA A 403 -15.53 -6.03 22.34
CA ALA A 403 -15.36 -4.61 22.63
C ALA A 403 -13.89 -4.28 22.91
N ILE A 404 -13.56 -2.99 22.96
CA ILE A 404 -12.24 -2.52 23.38
C ILE A 404 -12.14 -2.63 24.90
N GLY A 405 -11.32 -3.58 25.37
CA GLY A 405 -11.08 -3.86 26.78
C GLY A 405 -10.32 -5.17 26.98
N LYS A 406 -9.60 -5.29 28.11
CA LYS A 406 -8.79 -6.46 28.47
C LYS A 406 -9.62 -7.74 28.56
N GLU A 407 -10.86 -7.65 29.01
CA GLU A 407 -11.81 -8.75 29.16
C GLU A 407 -12.21 -9.41 27.83
N HIS A 408 -11.96 -8.74 26.70
CA HIS A 408 -12.21 -9.26 25.36
C HIS A 408 -10.97 -9.87 24.69
N VAL A 409 -9.79 -9.82 25.32
CA VAL A 409 -8.57 -10.46 24.79
C VAL A 409 -8.61 -11.96 25.12
N ALA A 410 -8.82 -12.82 24.12
CA ALA A 410 -8.72 -14.26 24.34
C ALA A 410 -7.25 -14.68 24.42
N ASN A 411 -6.92 -15.34 25.52
CA ASN A 411 -5.65 -16.02 25.77
C ASN A 411 -5.91 -17.52 25.89
N VAL A 412 -4.91 -18.36 25.61
CA VAL A 412 -5.05 -19.83 25.74
C VAL A 412 -5.50 -20.17 27.15
N GLY A 413 -6.64 -20.86 27.28
CA GLY A 413 -7.19 -21.20 28.59
C GLY A 413 -8.47 -22.01 28.50
N GLN A 414 -9.23 -22.01 29.59
CA GLN A 414 -10.59 -22.53 29.65
C GLN A 414 -11.52 -21.37 30.01
N ASP A 415 -12.65 -21.27 29.31
CA ASP A 415 -13.74 -20.37 29.69
C ASP A 415 -14.33 -20.81 31.04
N LYS A 416 -15.14 -19.94 31.67
CA LYS A 416 -15.92 -20.22 32.89
C LYS A 416 -16.83 -21.46 32.78
N LYS A 417 -16.98 -22.02 31.58
CA LYS A 417 -17.74 -23.25 31.25
C LYS A 417 -16.84 -24.46 30.91
N GLY A 418 -15.53 -24.39 31.11
CA GLY A 418 -14.58 -25.47 30.83
C GLY A 418 -14.26 -25.70 29.33
N LYS A 419 -14.88 -24.96 28.41
CA LYS A 419 -14.54 -25.01 26.99
C LYS A 419 -13.14 -24.41 26.78
N ARG A 420 -12.28 -25.09 26.03
CA ARG A 420 -10.97 -24.56 25.61
C ARG A 420 -11.20 -23.27 24.82
N VAL A 421 -10.63 -22.17 25.31
CA VAL A 421 -10.57 -20.89 24.62
C VAL A 421 -9.28 -20.88 23.82
N GLU A 422 -9.43 -20.63 22.52
CA GLU A 422 -8.31 -20.44 21.61
C GLU A 422 -7.90 -18.97 21.64
N GLN A 423 -6.58 -18.74 21.50
CA GLN A 423 -6.01 -17.41 21.51
C GLN A 423 -6.33 -16.68 20.21
N ASP A 424 -6.70 -15.40 20.28
CA ASP A 424 -6.76 -14.53 19.09
C ASP A 424 -5.33 -14.06 18.75
N ASP A 425 -4.99 -13.99 17.47
CA ASP A 425 -3.65 -13.63 16.98
C ASP A 425 -3.54 -12.14 16.64
N VAL A 426 -4.61 -11.52 16.11
CA VAL A 426 -4.64 -10.12 15.66
C VAL A 426 -5.89 -9.41 16.17
N PHE A 427 -5.75 -8.16 16.61
CA PHE A 427 -6.86 -7.31 17.04
C PHE A 427 -7.07 -6.14 16.08
N ILE A 428 -8.29 -5.96 15.57
CA ILE A 428 -8.68 -4.82 14.73
C ILE A 428 -9.68 -3.96 15.51
N LEU A 429 -9.38 -2.68 15.72
CA LEU A 429 -10.21 -1.75 16.48
C LEU A 429 -10.80 -0.68 15.54
N ILE A 430 -12.13 -0.64 15.43
CA ILE A 430 -12.84 0.26 14.53
C ILE A 430 -13.02 1.65 15.18
N CYS A 431 -12.43 2.68 14.57
CA CYS A 431 -12.57 4.10 14.90
C CYS A 431 -12.54 4.43 16.41
N PRO A 432 -11.57 3.95 17.21
CA PRO A 432 -11.53 4.25 18.65
C PRO A 432 -11.43 5.77 18.89
N GLN A 433 -12.29 6.31 19.76
CA GLN A 433 -12.41 7.75 19.98
C GLN A 433 -12.13 8.14 21.43
N SER A 434 -11.22 9.09 21.61
CA SER A 434 -11.05 9.83 22.84
C SER A 434 -12.15 10.89 22.97
N MET A 435 -12.58 11.13 24.21
CA MET A 435 -13.68 12.01 24.56
C MET A 435 -13.28 13.01 25.63
N VAL A 436 -14.10 14.06 25.78
CA VAL A 436 -13.96 15.04 26.85
C VAL A 436 -14.36 14.41 28.18
N GLY A 437 -13.41 14.35 29.13
CA GLY A 437 -13.59 13.79 30.46
C GLY A 437 -12.52 12.74 30.79
N VAL A 438 -12.14 12.63 32.07
CA VAL A 438 -11.06 11.72 32.50
C VAL A 438 -11.52 10.25 32.46
N GLU A 439 -12.75 9.99 32.87
CA GLU A 439 -13.36 8.64 32.93
C GLU A 439 -13.96 8.18 31.60
N SER A 440 -14.13 9.10 30.64
CA SER A 440 -14.70 8.83 29.31
C SER A 440 -13.64 8.64 28.21
N SER A 441 -12.35 8.66 28.55
CA SER A 441 -11.26 8.47 27.59
C SER A 441 -11.03 6.98 27.30
N ILE A 442 -11.06 6.60 26.02
CA ILE A 442 -10.78 5.22 25.55
C ILE A 442 -9.36 4.73 25.88
N MET A 443 -8.45 5.64 26.27
CA MET A 443 -7.03 5.34 26.49
C MET A 443 -6.79 4.28 27.57
N GLY A 444 -7.59 4.27 28.65
CA GLY A 444 -7.47 3.25 29.71
C GLY A 444 -7.76 1.84 29.20
N PRO A 445 -9.00 1.56 28.73
CA PRO A 445 -9.36 0.26 28.15
C PRO A 445 -8.47 -0.14 26.96
N LEU A 446 -8.02 0.82 26.15
CA LEU A 446 -7.10 0.58 25.04
C LEU A 446 -5.70 0.16 25.51
N SER A 447 -5.14 0.81 26.55
CA SER A 447 -3.87 0.39 27.15
C SER A 447 -3.98 -1.01 27.74
N GLU A 448 -5.01 -1.26 28.56
CA GLU A 448 -5.21 -2.58 29.17
C GLU A 448 -5.40 -3.70 28.13
N MET A 449 -6.05 -3.40 27.00
CA MET A 449 -6.19 -4.33 25.88
C MET A 449 -4.86 -4.59 25.16
N VAL A 450 -4.05 -3.55 24.92
CA VAL A 450 -2.71 -3.69 24.33
C VAL A 450 -1.77 -4.47 25.27
N ASP A 451 -1.79 -4.18 26.57
CA ASP A 451 -0.98 -4.87 27.57
C ASP A 451 -1.38 -6.34 27.71
N ALA A 452 -2.69 -6.66 27.57
CA ALA A 452 -3.18 -8.03 27.52
C ALA A 452 -2.89 -8.73 26.16
N ALA A 453 -2.81 -7.97 25.06
CA ALA A 453 -2.42 -8.50 23.74
C ALA A 453 -0.95 -8.95 23.74
N GLY A 454 -0.08 -8.27 24.49
CA GLY A 454 1.36 -8.56 24.53
C GLY A 454 2.03 -8.16 23.21
N ASP A 455 2.78 -9.07 22.59
CA ASP A 455 3.45 -8.83 21.29
C ASP A 455 2.53 -8.99 20.07
N ARG A 456 1.25 -9.36 20.26
CA ARG A 456 0.29 -9.57 19.17
C ARG A 456 -0.10 -8.24 18.49
N PRO A 457 -0.27 -8.21 17.15
CA PRO A 457 -0.70 -7.01 16.43
C PRO A 457 -2.04 -6.44 16.91
N VAL A 458 -2.06 -5.13 17.15
CA VAL A 458 -3.24 -4.32 17.46
C VAL A 458 -3.33 -3.19 16.44
N ILE A 459 -4.29 -3.30 15.53
CA ILE A 459 -4.50 -2.40 14.38
C ILE A 459 -5.69 -1.48 14.67
N LEU A 460 -5.46 -0.17 14.70
CA LEU A 460 -6.52 0.84 14.80
C LEU A 460 -6.91 1.34 13.42
N ILE A 461 -8.18 1.22 13.02
CA ILE A 461 -8.69 1.81 11.77
C ILE A 461 -9.33 3.16 12.08
N ASN A 462 -8.89 4.23 11.41
CA ASN A 462 -9.35 5.62 11.59
C ASN A 462 -9.47 6.06 13.07
N PRO A 463 -8.42 5.91 13.90
CA PRO A 463 -8.45 6.33 15.30
C PRO A 463 -8.58 7.85 15.46
N ASP A 464 -9.47 8.30 16.34
CA ASP A 464 -9.51 9.68 16.84
C ASP A 464 -9.08 9.72 18.31
N LEU A 465 -7.77 9.54 18.51
CA LEU A 465 -7.14 9.57 19.83
C LEU A 465 -6.71 10.99 20.25
N SER A 466 -7.26 12.03 19.62
CA SER A 466 -6.95 13.42 19.95
C SER A 466 -7.37 13.79 21.39
N ASP A 467 -6.51 14.51 22.13
CA ASP A 467 -6.79 14.96 23.49
C ASP A 467 -7.74 16.16 23.47
N LYS A 468 -9.04 15.88 23.54
CA LYS A 468 -10.12 16.88 23.51
C LYS A 468 -10.30 17.51 24.89
N GLN A 469 -9.77 18.73 25.05
CA GLN A 469 -9.91 19.49 26.29
C GLN A 469 -11.35 19.97 26.51
N SER A 470 -11.81 20.01 27.77
CA SER A 470 -13.11 20.58 28.11
C SER A 470 -13.06 22.11 28.08
N SER A 471 -14.16 22.74 27.68
CA SER A 471 -14.30 24.20 27.60
C SER A 471 -14.23 24.90 28.96
N GLN A 472 -14.19 24.17 30.08
CA GLN A 472 -14.06 24.73 31.43
C GLN A 472 -12.63 24.74 31.98
N GLY A 473 -11.64 24.23 31.25
CA GLY A 473 -10.20 24.45 31.50
C GLY A 473 -9.60 23.92 32.82
N GLN A 474 -10.39 23.43 33.78
CA GLN A 474 -9.90 23.06 35.12
C GLN A 474 -9.32 21.65 35.26
N GLN A 475 -9.51 20.76 34.29
CA GLN A 475 -9.08 19.36 34.39
C GLN A 475 -8.50 18.86 33.07
N GLY A 476 -7.23 18.43 33.07
CA GLY A 476 -6.64 17.80 31.87
C GLY A 476 -5.11 17.67 31.81
N VAL A 477 -4.33 18.40 32.62
CA VAL A 477 -2.85 18.45 32.48
C VAL A 477 -2.14 17.16 32.94
N ARG A 478 -2.60 16.54 34.04
CA ARG A 478 -1.96 15.33 34.58
C ARG A 478 -2.22 14.11 33.69
N GLY A 479 -1.17 13.36 33.39
CA GLY A 479 -1.22 12.22 32.47
C GLY A 479 -1.52 12.57 31.00
N ARG A 480 -1.50 13.86 30.63
CA ARG A 480 -1.74 14.29 29.24
C ARG A 480 -0.64 13.81 28.30
N GLN A 481 0.62 13.98 28.74
CA GLN A 481 1.78 13.53 27.98
C GLN A 481 1.72 12.02 27.78
N ASP A 482 1.52 11.26 28.84
CA ASP A 482 1.38 9.79 28.80
C ASP A 482 0.28 9.32 27.80
N ARG A 483 -0.87 10.01 27.72
CA ARG A 483 -1.93 9.72 26.72
C ARG A 483 -1.49 10.04 25.28
N MET A 484 -0.78 11.14 25.06
CA MET A 484 -0.26 11.52 23.74
C MET A 484 0.86 10.56 23.30
N ASP A 485 1.81 10.27 24.18
CA ASP A 485 2.91 9.32 23.95
C ASP A 485 2.38 7.91 23.66
N PHE A 486 1.31 7.49 24.35
CA PHE A 486 0.63 6.23 24.06
C PHE A 486 -0.04 6.24 22.67
N ALA A 487 -0.74 7.31 22.29
CA ALA A 487 -1.33 7.45 20.95
C ALA A 487 -0.27 7.49 19.83
N ASP A 488 0.87 8.13 20.07
CA ASP A 488 2.01 8.22 19.14
C ASP A 488 2.87 6.95 19.11
N SER A 489 2.67 6.03 20.08
CA SER A 489 3.25 4.69 20.03
C SER A 489 2.68 3.86 18.86
N PHE A 490 1.44 4.12 18.43
CA PHE A 490 0.85 3.47 17.26
C PHE A 490 1.46 3.98 15.94
N LYS A 491 2.14 3.11 15.21
CA LYS A 491 2.83 3.44 13.97
C LYS A 491 1.93 3.28 12.74
N PRO A 492 1.97 4.22 11.77
CA PRO A 492 1.12 4.18 10.60
C PRO A 492 1.58 3.07 9.64
N ILE A 493 0.73 2.06 9.46
CA ILE A 493 0.96 0.93 8.54
C ILE A 493 0.33 1.17 7.16
N PHE A 494 -0.76 1.94 7.13
CA PHE A 494 -1.39 2.43 5.92
C PHE A 494 -1.90 3.85 6.17
N HIS A 495 -1.73 4.74 5.19
CA HIS A 495 -2.34 6.07 5.22
C HIS A 495 -2.85 6.44 3.84
N PHE A 496 -4.07 6.95 3.77
CA PHE A 496 -4.63 7.68 2.64
C PHE A 496 -5.52 8.80 3.16
N SER A 497 -5.25 10.04 2.77
CA SER A 497 -6.09 11.20 3.09
C SER A 497 -6.06 12.21 1.95
N ASN A 498 -7.20 12.79 1.60
CA ASN A 498 -7.25 13.83 0.58
C ASN A 498 -6.75 15.19 1.09
N THR A 499 -6.20 15.98 0.17
CA THR A 499 -5.81 17.38 0.38
C THR A 499 -6.90 18.29 -0.19
N TYR A 500 -7.36 19.27 0.59
CA TYR A 500 -8.51 20.14 0.29
C TYR A 500 -8.11 21.62 0.28
N VAL A 501 -8.89 22.46 -0.40
CA VAL A 501 -8.75 23.93 -0.32
C VAL A 501 -9.26 24.42 1.04
N SER A 502 -8.41 25.12 1.81
CA SER A 502 -8.81 25.74 3.08
C SER A 502 -10.00 26.71 2.89
N GLY A 503 -10.98 26.64 3.80
CA GLY A 503 -12.17 27.50 3.78
C GLY A 503 -13.26 27.12 2.77
N THR A 504 -13.11 26.00 2.04
CA THR A 504 -14.16 25.46 1.15
C THR A 504 -14.89 24.27 1.79
N SER A 505 -16.06 23.92 1.24
CA SER A 505 -16.93 22.80 1.67
C SER A 505 -16.37 21.41 1.33
N TYR A 506 -15.07 21.20 1.54
CA TYR A 506 -14.30 19.99 1.23
C TYR A 506 -14.27 19.55 -0.26
N PHE A 507 -14.73 20.39 -1.18
CA PHE A 507 -14.54 20.22 -2.62
C PHE A 507 -14.11 21.55 -3.24
N PRO A 508 -13.22 21.54 -4.25
CA PRO A 508 -12.61 20.38 -4.89
C PRO A 508 -11.46 19.76 -4.09
N ILE A 509 -11.24 18.45 -4.28
CA ILE A 509 -10.01 17.77 -3.86
C ILE A 509 -8.85 18.28 -4.71
N LEU A 510 -7.77 18.72 -4.06
CA LEU A 510 -6.52 19.16 -4.71
C LEU A 510 -5.51 18.03 -4.91
N GLY A 511 -5.63 16.95 -4.13
CA GLY A 511 -4.59 15.93 -4.07
C GLY A 511 -4.85 14.86 -3.02
N SER A 512 -3.80 14.11 -2.72
CA SER A 512 -3.78 13.07 -1.68
C SER A 512 -2.42 13.01 -1.00
N LEU A 513 -2.41 12.55 0.24
CA LEU A 513 -1.24 12.04 0.94
C LEU A 513 -1.46 10.54 1.16
N CYS A 514 -0.49 9.71 0.76
CA CYS A 514 -0.52 8.27 1.03
C CYS A 514 0.77 7.71 1.63
N LYS A 515 0.62 6.59 2.33
CA LYS A 515 1.67 5.65 2.70
C LYS A 515 1.07 4.25 2.48
N MET A 516 1.53 3.55 1.44
CA MET A 516 0.83 2.36 0.93
C MET A 516 1.09 1.07 1.73
N ASN A 517 2.17 1.01 2.50
CA ASN A 517 2.48 -0.11 3.41
C ASN A 517 3.40 0.41 4.55
N PRO A 518 3.68 -0.38 5.62
CA PRO A 518 4.47 0.07 6.78
C PRO A 518 5.87 0.58 6.39
N SER A 519 6.40 -0.07 5.37
CA SER A 519 7.74 0.06 4.82
C SER A 519 7.89 1.23 3.81
N ALA A 520 6.78 1.66 3.19
CA ALA A 520 6.75 2.63 2.12
C ALA A 520 7.06 4.05 2.59
N LEU A 521 7.62 4.84 1.67
CA LEU A 521 7.69 6.30 1.80
C LEU A 521 6.27 6.90 1.91
N TRP A 522 6.19 8.05 2.57
CA TRP A 522 5.07 8.97 2.36
C TRP A 522 5.20 9.57 0.97
N VAL A 523 4.09 9.65 0.25
CA VAL A 523 4.01 10.28 -1.07
C VAL A 523 2.80 11.19 -1.09
N ALA A 524 3.00 12.46 -1.42
CA ALA A 524 1.92 13.40 -1.69
C ALA A 524 1.75 13.57 -3.21
N HIS A 525 0.49 13.67 -3.62
CA HIS A 525 0.06 13.80 -5.01
C HIS A 525 -0.69 15.10 -5.21
N GLN A 526 -0.45 15.71 -6.35
CA GLN A 526 -1.31 16.75 -6.89
C GLN A 526 -2.29 16.09 -7.88
N ARG A 527 -3.59 16.31 -7.67
CA ARG A 527 -4.63 15.91 -8.62
C ARG A 527 -4.56 16.85 -9.83
N ARG A 528 -4.58 16.30 -11.04
CA ARG A 528 -4.66 17.06 -12.29
C ARG A 528 -5.79 16.51 -13.16
N ASP A 529 -6.59 17.42 -13.70
CA ASP A 529 -7.62 17.08 -14.68
C ASP A 529 -6.99 16.98 -16.08
N LEU A 530 -7.34 15.94 -16.84
CA LEU A 530 -6.81 15.68 -18.17
C LEU A 530 -7.62 16.43 -19.24
N VAL A 531 -6.94 16.93 -20.27
CA VAL A 531 -7.55 17.74 -21.36
C VAL A 531 -8.67 16.99 -22.11
N GLN A 532 -8.59 15.66 -22.17
CA GLN A 532 -9.59 14.80 -22.83
C GLN A 532 -10.70 14.32 -21.88
N GLY A 533 -10.76 14.85 -20.66
CA GLY A 533 -11.54 14.31 -19.55
C GLY A 533 -10.76 13.23 -18.80
N GLY A 534 -11.01 13.13 -17.50
CA GLY A 534 -10.30 12.24 -16.58
C GLY A 534 -9.46 12.98 -15.53
N GLU A 535 -9.00 12.25 -14.52
CA GLU A 535 -8.14 12.77 -13.46
C GLU A 535 -6.94 11.84 -13.20
N VAL A 536 -5.78 12.44 -12.88
CA VAL A 536 -4.55 11.74 -12.53
C VAL A 536 -3.98 12.30 -11.23
N TYR A 537 -3.42 11.41 -10.39
CA TYR A 537 -2.75 11.77 -9.14
C TYR A 537 -1.24 11.72 -9.35
N VAL A 538 -0.63 12.88 -9.57
CA VAL A 538 0.80 13.00 -9.91
C VAL A 538 1.64 13.15 -8.63
N PRO A 539 2.61 12.26 -8.33
CA PRO A 539 3.51 12.41 -7.19
C PRO A 539 4.33 13.71 -7.26
N VAL A 540 4.28 14.53 -6.22
CA VAL A 540 4.98 15.84 -6.14
C VAL A 540 5.98 15.93 -5.00
N LEU A 541 5.77 15.17 -3.93
CA LEU A 541 6.62 15.14 -2.74
C LEU A 541 6.71 13.71 -2.20
N SER A 542 7.87 13.32 -1.68
CA SER A 542 8.05 12.06 -0.96
C SER A 542 9.06 12.19 0.19
N THR A 543 8.73 11.58 1.33
CA THR A 543 9.45 11.71 2.60
C THR A 543 9.38 10.43 3.44
N GLU A 544 10.35 10.21 4.34
CA GLU A 544 10.33 9.10 5.31
C GLU A 544 9.32 9.32 6.45
N GLU A 545 9.18 10.57 6.87
CA GLU A 545 8.26 11.04 7.91
C GLU A 545 7.03 11.72 7.27
N PRO A 546 5.87 11.76 7.95
CA PRO A 546 4.68 12.43 7.44
C PRO A 546 4.95 13.92 7.16
N PRO A 547 4.77 14.40 5.91
CA PRO A 547 5.06 15.78 5.55
C PRO A 547 4.00 16.75 6.12
N THR A 548 4.42 17.96 6.47
CA THR A 548 3.51 19.01 6.94
C THR A 548 2.65 19.57 5.80
N GLY A 549 1.46 20.11 6.13
CA GLY A 549 0.56 20.72 5.16
C GLY A 549 1.23 21.80 4.30
N ASP A 550 2.05 22.66 4.91
CA ASP A 550 2.77 23.72 4.19
C ASP A 550 3.81 23.16 3.20
N LEU A 551 4.47 22.05 3.54
CA LEU A 551 5.43 21.39 2.64
C LEU A 551 4.71 20.73 1.46
N ILE A 552 3.54 20.11 1.70
CA ILE A 552 2.69 19.57 0.63
C ILE A 552 2.24 20.71 -0.30
N MET A 553 1.66 21.78 0.25
CA MET A 553 1.12 22.88 -0.55
C MET A 553 2.20 23.66 -1.31
N SER A 554 3.41 23.78 -0.76
CA SER A 554 4.55 24.40 -1.47
C SER A 554 5.15 23.51 -2.57
N SER A 555 4.86 22.20 -2.59
CA SER A 555 5.27 21.27 -3.64
C SER A 555 4.31 21.22 -4.84
N PHE A 556 3.11 21.79 -4.72
CA PHE A 556 2.12 21.78 -5.80
C PHE A 556 2.53 22.79 -6.88
N GLU A 557 2.51 22.35 -8.15
CA GLU A 557 2.74 23.25 -9.29
C GLU A 557 1.53 24.22 -9.40
N LYS A 558 1.81 25.51 -9.57
CA LYS A 558 0.79 26.59 -9.64
C LYS A 558 0.10 26.66 -11.00
#